data_AF-A0AAV5WMN0-F1
#
_entry.id   AF-A0AAV5WMN0-F1
#
_cell.length_a   1.000
_cell.length_b   1.000
_cell.length_c   1.000
_cell.angle_alpha   90.00
_cell.angle_beta   90.00
_cell.angle_gamma   90.00
#
_symmetry.space_group_name_H-M   'P 1'
#
loop_
_entity.id
_entity.type
_entity.pdbx_description
1 polymer ?
#
loop_
_entity_poly.entity_id
_entity_poly.type
_entity_poly.pdbx_seq_one_letter_code
_entity_poly.pdbx_strand_id
1 'polypeptide(L)'
;MRSLLLLFAFVAVTLSTSIQNGQRADAVLDGMFCPICKDLIKGAEGMGEDELLDYIAGFVKTECDKLPLKKLQQDCFDAIMGKSQQIFDGLLSGHASPDALCKDITLC
;
A
#
# COMPACT_ATOMS: atom_id res chain seq x y z
N MET A 1 -35.03 -33.44 1.69
CA MET A 1 -33.65 -33.51 1.16
C MET A 1 -33.37 -32.53 0.00
N ARG A 2 -34.31 -32.30 -0.94
CA ARG A 2 -34.15 -31.33 -2.04
C ARG A 2 -34.05 -29.84 -1.62
N SER A 3 -34.77 -29.41 -0.57
CA SER A 3 -34.70 -28.01 -0.09
C SER A 3 -33.36 -27.63 0.55
N LEU A 4 -32.62 -28.57 1.13
CA LEU A 4 -31.32 -28.29 1.74
C LEU A 4 -30.26 -27.97 0.67
N LEU A 5 -30.27 -28.72 -0.44
CA LEU A 5 -29.33 -28.53 -1.56
C LEU A 5 -29.45 -27.16 -2.23
N LEU A 6 -30.67 -26.62 -2.30
CA LEU A 6 -30.91 -25.28 -2.85
C LEU A 6 -30.33 -24.19 -1.94
N LEU A 7 -30.48 -24.31 -0.62
CA LEU A 7 -29.92 -23.35 0.33
C LEU A 7 -28.38 -23.31 0.26
N PHE A 8 -27.71 -24.46 0.13
CA PHE A 8 -26.26 -24.51 -0.03
C PHE A 8 -25.76 -23.86 -1.33
N ALA A 9 -26.51 -24.01 -2.43
CA ALA A 9 -26.17 -23.37 -3.70
C ALA A 9 -26.29 -21.83 -3.63
N PHE A 10 -27.31 -21.31 -2.93
CA PHE A 10 -27.47 -19.85 -2.77
C PHE A 10 -26.35 -19.22 -1.94
N VAL A 11 -25.91 -19.88 -0.87
CA VAL A 11 -24.81 -19.39 0.00
C VAL A 11 -23.49 -19.27 -0.78
N ALA A 12 -23.17 -20.24 -1.65
CA ALA A 12 -21.96 -20.21 -2.47
C ALA A 12 -21.97 -19.09 -3.52
N VAL A 13 -23.13 -18.82 -4.13
CA VAL A 13 -23.29 -17.75 -5.13
C VAL A 13 -23.14 -16.36 -4.48
N THR A 14 -23.69 -16.14 -3.28
CA THR A 14 -23.56 -14.85 -2.57
C THR A 14 -22.16 -14.60 -2.00
N LEU A 15 -21.41 -15.66 -1.65
CA LEU A 15 -20.01 -15.53 -1.22
C LEU A 15 -19.09 -15.11 -2.37
N SER A 16 -19.35 -15.62 -3.58
CA SER A 16 -18.50 -15.37 -4.76
C SER A 16 -18.53 -13.93 -5.25
N THR A 17 -19.63 -13.21 -5.06
CA THR A 17 -19.77 -11.81 -5.49
C THR A 17 -18.99 -10.82 -4.62
N SER A 18 -18.72 -11.14 -3.36
CA SER A 18 -18.00 -10.23 -2.44
C SER A 18 -16.48 -10.26 -2.63
N ILE A 19 -15.93 -11.37 -3.10
CA ILE A 19 -14.47 -11.55 -3.23
C ILE A 19 -13.91 -10.76 -4.43
N GLN A 20 -14.67 -10.62 -5.52
CA GLN A 20 -14.21 -9.90 -6.71
C GLN A 20 -14.07 -8.39 -6.52
N ASN A 21 -14.79 -7.80 -5.54
CA ASN A 21 -14.77 -6.35 -5.32
C ASN A 21 -13.58 -5.90 -4.46
N GLY A 22 -13.07 -6.75 -3.57
CA GLY A 22 -11.89 -6.45 -2.74
C GLY A 22 -10.58 -6.53 -3.53
N GLN A 23 -10.35 -7.64 -4.23
CA GLN A 23 -9.09 -7.88 -4.97
C GLN A 23 -8.78 -6.84 -6.07
N ARG A 24 -9.81 -6.15 -6.58
CA ARG A 24 -9.65 -5.14 -7.64
C ARG A 24 -9.28 -3.77 -7.09
N ALA A 25 -9.68 -3.46 -5.86
CA ALA A 25 -9.27 -2.23 -5.17
C ALA A 25 -7.81 -2.33 -4.72
N ASP A 26 -7.43 -3.47 -4.15
CA ASP A 26 -6.05 -3.74 -3.70
C ASP A 26 -5.06 -3.62 -4.87
N ALA A 27 -5.32 -4.30 -6.00
CA ALA A 27 -4.41 -4.25 -7.15
C ALA A 27 -4.27 -2.85 -7.81
N VAL A 28 -5.30 -2.01 -7.73
CA VAL A 28 -5.26 -0.63 -8.26
C VAL A 28 -4.46 0.28 -7.32
N LEU A 29 -4.59 0.09 -6.01
CA LEU A 29 -3.85 0.83 -4.99
C LEU A 29 -2.39 0.39 -4.96
N ASP A 30 -2.10 -0.91 -5.04
CA ASP A 30 -0.75 -1.46 -5.19
C ASP A 30 -0.06 -0.90 -6.43
N GLY A 31 -0.78 -0.84 -7.57
CA GLY A 31 -0.25 -0.26 -8.80
C GLY A 31 0.15 1.22 -8.69
N MET A 32 -0.44 1.96 -7.73
CA MET A 32 -0.18 3.38 -7.50
C MET A 32 0.84 3.63 -6.39
N PHE A 33 0.76 2.88 -5.29
CA PHE A 33 1.59 3.08 -4.11
C PHE A 33 2.94 2.37 -4.23
N CYS A 34 3.02 1.27 -4.98
CA CYS A 34 4.25 0.55 -5.18
C CYS A 34 5.37 1.39 -5.83
N PRO A 35 5.14 2.13 -6.93
CA PRO A 35 6.18 3.01 -7.48
C PRO A 35 6.57 4.13 -6.51
N ILE A 36 5.61 4.75 -5.82
CA ILE A 36 5.89 5.82 -4.84
C ILE A 36 6.76 5.29 -3.70
N CYS A 37 6.43 4.11 -3.15
CA CYS A 37 7.22 3.47 -2.10
C CYS A 37 8.66 3.18 -2.58
N LYS A 38 8.81 2.62 -3.78
CA LYS A 38 10.15 2.29 -4.31
C LYS A 38 11.01 3.52 -4.51
N ASP A 39 10.43 4.60 -5.04
CA ASP A 39 11.15 5.84 -5.27
C ASP A 39 11.51 6.55 -3.95
N LEU A 40 10.61 6.47 -2.95
CA LEU A 40 10.90 6.91 -1.59
C LEU A 40 12.13 6.19 -1.03
N ILE A 41 12.16 4.87 -1.08
CA ILE A 41 13.28 4.09 -0.51
C ILE A 41 14.58 4.44 -1.24
N LYS A 42 14.58 4.48 -2.57
CA LYS A 42 15.77 4.83 -3.35
C LYS A 42 16.29 6.21 -3.02
N GLY A 43 15.42 7.20 -2.86
CA GLY A 43 15.84 8.56 -2.53
C GLY A 43 16.27 8.72 -1.08
N ALA A 44 15.87 7.82 -0.19
CA ALA A 44 16.31 7.76 1.20
C ALA A 44 17.66 7.03 1.40
N GLU A 45 18.16 6.33 0.38
CA GLU A 45 19.43 5.58 0.48
C GLU A 45 20.59 6.53 0.87
N GLY A 46 21.27 6.21 1.97
CA GLY A 46 22.43 6.97 2.45
C GLY A 46 22.11 8.23 3.26
N MET A 47 20.84 8.52 3.55
CA MET A 47 20.45 9.58 4.49
C MET A 47 20.74 9.20 5.95
N GLY A 48 21.03 10.20 6.77
CA GLY A 48 21.08 10.04 8.23
C GLY A 48 19.69 9.96 8.85
N GLU A 49 19.60 9.40 10.07
CA GLU A 49 18.35 9.23 10.82
C GLU A 49 17.55 10.54 10.93
N ASP A 50 18.22 11.65 11.27
CA ASP A 50 17.58 12.95 11.48
C ASP A 50 16.98 13.54 10.20
N GLU A 51 17.58 13.27 9.04
CA GLU A 51 17.12 13.77 7.74
C GLU A 51 16.00 12.90 7.14
N LEU A 52 15.96 11.63 7.54
CA LEU A 52 15.13 10.63 6.89
C LEU A 52 13.63 10.83 7.14
N LEU A 53 13.23 11.22 8.36
CA LEU A 53 11.82 11.43 8.69
C LEU A 53 11.22 12.62 7.93
N ASP A 54 11.95 13.72 7.86
CA ASP A 54 11.54 14.92 7.11
C ASP A 54 11.49 14.63 5.61
N TYR A 55 12.46 13.87 5.10
CA TYR A 55 12.46 13.41 3.71
C TYR A 55 11.23 12.56 3.39
N ILE A 56 10.89 11.56 4.23
CA ILE A 56 9.73 10.69 4.01
C ILE A 56 8.45 11.51 3.91
N ALA A 57 8.21 12.40 4.88
CA ALA A 57 7.00 13.22 4.89
C ALA A 57 6.92 14.15 3.66
N GLY A 58 8.03 14.81 3.30
CA GLY A 58 8.09 15.72 2.16
C GLY A 58 7.90 15.01 0.81
N PHE A 59 8.55 13.85 0.64
CA PHE A 59 8.45 13.04 -0.57
C PHE A 59 7.02 12.51 -0.76
N VAL A 60 6.46 11.85 0.26
CA VAL A 60 5.12 11.26 0.19
C VAL A 60 4.08 12.33 -0.10
N LYS A 61 4.16 13.50 0.56
CA LYS A 61 3.28 14.62 0.27
C LYS A 61 3.37 15.05 -1.19
N THR A 62 4.59 15.21 -1.71
CA THR A 62 4.83 15.66 -3.09
C THR A 62 4.28 14.68 -4.12
N GLU A 63 4.47 13.38 -3.92
CA GLU A 63 3.97 12.36 -4.85
C GLU A 63 2.45 12.20 -4.75
N CYS A 64 1.89 12.17 -3.54
CA CYS A 64 0.45 12.04 -3.36
C CYS A 64 -0.32 13.27 -3.86
N ASP A 65 0.23 14.49 -3.76
CA ASP A 65 -0.41 15.72 -4.24
C ASP A 65 -0.58 15.77 -5.78
N LYS A 66 0.17 14.93 -6.54
CA LYS A 66 0.03 14.82 -7.99
C LYS A 66 -1.25 14.09 -8.43
N LEU A 67 -1.93 13.42 -7.49
CA LEU A 67 -3.14 12.65 -7.78
C LEU A 67 -4.34 13.58 -8.06
N PRO A 68 -5.26 13.20 -8.97
CA PRO A 68 -6.28 14.10 -9.49
C PRO A 68 -7.42 14.44 -8.51
N LEU A 69 -7.58 13.67 -7.43
CA LEU A 69 -8.69 13.81 -6.49
C LEU A 69 -8.17 14.04 -5.08
N LYS A 70 -8.67 15.07 -4.39
CA LYS A 70 -8.35 15.38 -2.98
C LYS A 70 -8.45 14.16 -2.05
N LYS A 71 -9.49 13.35 -2.21
CA LYS A 71 -9.69 12.15 -1.40
C LYS A 71 -8.60 11.10 -1.66
N LEU A 72 -8.19 10.94 -2.92
CA LEU A 72 -7.12 10.03 -3.32
C LEU A 72 -5.74 10.54 -2.87
N GLN A 73 -5.51 11.86 -2.86
CA GLN A 73 -4.31 12.47 -2.28
C GLN A 73 -4.20 12.14 -0.79
N GLN A 74 -5.31 12.27 -0.04
CA GLN A 74 -5.38 11.93 1.38
C GLN A 74 -5.17 10.43 1.62
N ASP A 75 -5.89 9.58 0.89
CA ASP A 75 -5.79 8.13 1.05
C ASP A 75 -4.37 7.62 0.72
N CYS A 76 -3.70 8.22 -0.28
CA CYS A 76 -2.29 7.97 -0.59
C CYS A 76 -1.37 8.37 0.56
N PHE A 77 -1.54 9.58 1.09
CA PHE A 77 -0.69 10.07 2.17
C PHE A 77 -0.87 9.21 3.43
N ASP A 78 -2.11 8.93 3.82
CA ASP A 78 -2.42 8.13 5.02
C ASP A 78 -1.93 6.69 4.90
N ALA A 79 -2.06 6.07 3.71
CA ALA A 79 -1.60 4.71 3.47
C ALA A 79 -0.07 4.58 3.63
N ILE A 80 0.69 5.51 3.04
CA ILE A 80 2.16 5.44 3.07
C ILE A 80 2.70 5.93 4.42
N MET A 81 2.18 7.04 4.95
CA MET A 81 2.61 7.55 6.26
C MET A 81 2.20 6.63 7.42
N GLY A 82 1.13 5.86 7.28
CA GLY A 82 0.79 4.78 8.21
C GLY A 82 1.85 3.67 8.30
N LYS A 83 2.76 3.59 7.31
CA LYS A 83 3.90 2.67 7.26
C LYS A 83 5.24 3.35 7.53
N SER A 84 5.26 4.65 7.82
CA SER A 84 6.48 5.46 7.95
C SER A 84 7.51 4.88 8.93
N GLN A 85 7.08 4.35 10.08
CA GLN A 85 7.99 3.70 11.02
C GLN A 85 8.63 2.43 10.44
N GLN A 86 7.85 1.59 9.75
CA GLN A 86 8.36 0.37 9.12
C GLN A 86 9.32 0.69 7.96
N ILE A 87 9.03 1.77 7.22
CA ILE A 87 9.92 2.29 6.18
C ILE A 87 11.23 2.78 6.80
N PHE A 88 11.14 3.56 7.88
CA PHE A 88 12.30 4.08 8.62
C PHE A 88 13.17 2.94 9.15
N ASP A 89 12.59 2.00 9.89
CA ASP A 89 13.30 0.84 10.45
C ASP A 89 13.91 -0.03 9.33
N GLY A 90 13.18 -0.23 8.23
CA GLY A 90 13.63 -0.98 7.06
C GLY A 90 14.84 -0.34 6.38
N LEU A 91 14.83 0.99 6.24
CA LEU A 91 15.95 1.76 5.69
C LEU A 91 17.19 1.72 6.59
N LEU A 92 17.02 1.87 7.91
CA LEU A 92 18.13 1.78 8.86
C LEU A 92 18.74 0.39 8.95
N SER A 93 17.95 -0.65 8.72
CA SER A 93 18.45 -2.02 8.68
C SER A 93 19.42 -2.26 7.50
N GLY A 94 19.43 -1.40 6.47
CA GLY A 94 20.40 -1.41 5.38
C GLY A 94 20.40 -2.65 4.48
N HIS A 95 19.46 -3.58 4.66
CA HIS A 95 19.49 -4.90 4.02
C HIS A 95 18.32 -5.21 3.08
N ALA A 96 17.34 -4.31 2.96
CA ALA A 96 16.19 -4.52 2.10
C ALA A 96 16.29 -3.68 0.81
N SER A 97 16.25 -4.34 -0.35
CA SER A 97 16.04 -3.64 -1.62
C SER A 97 14.69 -2.91 -1.63
N PRO A 98 14.52 -1.82 -2.42
CA PRO A 98 13.23 -1.12 -2.53
C PRO A 98 12.05 -2.04 -2.83
N ASP A 99 12.27 -3.04 -3.70
CA ASP A 99 11.27 -4.06 -4.04
C ASP A 99 10.89 -4.96 -2.86
N ALA A 100 11.88 -5.35 -2.05
CA ALA A 100 11.64 -6.24 -0.91
C ALA A 100 10.92 -5.51 0.21
N LEU A 101 11.38 -4.30 0.57
CA LEU A 101 10.77 -3.54 1.66
C LEU A 101 9.34 -3.12 1.34
N CYS A 102 9.07 -2.64 0.11
CA CYS A 102 7.71 -2.23 -0.25
C CYS A 102 6.71 -3.39 -0.26
N LYS A 103 7.14 -4.61 -0.59
CA LYS A 103 6.32 -5.82 -0.48
C LYS A 103 6.04 -6.22 0.96
N ASP A 104 7.05 -6.11 1.81
CA ASP A 104 6.93 -6.46 3.23
C ASP A 104 5.90 -5.57 3.95
N ILE A 105 5.87 -4.29 3.59
CA ILE A 105 4.93 -3.32 4.18
C ILE A 105 3.60 -3.20 3.44
N THR A 106 3.33 -4.10 2.49
CA THR A 106 2.09 -4.19 1.70
C THR A 106 1.75 -2.88 0.96
N LEU A 107 2.77 -2.22 0.41
CA LEU A 107 2.60 -1.12 -0.57
C LEU A 107 2.91 -1.59 -2.00
N CYS A 108 3.49 -2.79 -2.10
CA CYS A 108 3.56 -3.72 -3.22
C CYS A 108 3.21 -5.11 -2.65
#